data_AF-Q9XUH5-F1
#
_entry.id   AF-Q9XUH5-F1
#
_cell.length_a   1.000
_cell.length_b   1.000
_cell.length_c   1.000
_cell.angle_alpha   90.00
_cell.angle_beta   90.00
_cell.angle_gamma   90.00
#
_symmetry.space_group_name_H-M   'P 1'
#
loop_
_entity.id
_entity.type
_entity.pdbx_description
1 polymer ?
#
loop_
_entity_poly.entity_id
_entity_poly.type
_entity_poly.pdbx_seq_one_letter_code
_entity_poly.pdbx_strand_id
1 'polypeptide(L)'
;MLFYLLSAIIFTTVASAALTSAPALTVHEAGGAVFQNLTEKALFDYFQIGFDQTLTIAERDQKSAEWAEKHGIADKWAVFYSTWQAREEKFNKIKTTVFERLPSTYKKLSEIIANKNQTLSQVGTAIQELDEKFNLEVQLIFILSKILRLNEKIVMNGGLNEVGNEATENSFRRMRDFEGRSMDVKALMIPGPL
;
A
#
# COMPACT_ATOMS: atom_id res chain seq x y z
N MET A 1 48.63 -22.49 30.90
CA MET A 1 48.69 -23.71 30.08
C MET A 1 47.31 -23.88 29.47
N LEU A 2 47.05 -23.30 28.28
CA LEU A 2 47.19 -23.99 26.98
C LEU A 2 46.54 -25.38 27.02
N PHE A 3 45.41 -25.57 26.34
CA PHE A 3 45.33 -26.42 25.15
C PHE A 3 43.97 -26.24 24.45
N TYR A 4 44.09 -25.77 23.21
CA TYR A 4 43.08 -25.73 22.14
C TYR A 4 42.51 -27.11 21.83
N LEU A 5 41.30 -27.16 21.23
CA LEU A 5 40.90 -27.99 20.08
C LEU A 5 39.46 -27.59 19.69
N LEU A 6 39.26 -26.79 18.63
CA LEU A 6 39.01 -27.21 17.24
C LEU A 6 37.65 -27.92 17.03
N SER A 7 36.67 -27.17 16.54
CA SER A 7 35.56 -27.74 15.75
C SER A 7 35.13 -26.76 14.64
N ALA A 8 35.67 -27.03 13.45
CA ALA A 8 35.11 -26.85 12.12
C ALA A 8 34.32 -25.57 11.79
N ILE A 9 35.03 -24.61 11.17
CA ILE A 9 34.44 -23.57 10.33
C ILE A 9 34.33 -24.14 8.91
N ILE A 10 33.12 -24.37 8.42
CA ILE A 10 32.85 -24.62 7.01
C ILE A 10 32.54 -23.26 6.37
N PHE A 11 33.55 -22.65 5.73
CA PHE A 11 33.38 -21.51 4.83
C PHE A 11 32.97 -22.05 3.45
N THR A 12 31.67 -22.08 3.17
CA THR A 12 31.18 -22.17 1.79
C THR A 12 31.15 -20.77 1.19
N THR A 13 32.17 -20.47 0.39
CA THR A 13 32.21 -19.31 -0.51
C THR A 13 31.17 -19.50 -1.61
N VAL A 14 30.02 -18.81 -1.50
CA VAL A 14 29.11 -18.63 -2.64
C VAL A 14 29.66 -17.49 -3.49
N ALA A 15 30.01 -17.82 -4.73
CA ALA A 15 30.45 -16.88 -5.73
C ALA A 15 29.35 -15.84 -6.00
N SER A 16 29.61 -14.58 -5.64
CA SER A 16 28.85 -13.43 -6.15
C SER A 16 29.17 -13.24 -7.62
N ALA A 17 28.45 -13.95 -8.48
CA ALA A 17 28.24 -13.49 -9.85
C ALA A 17 27.49 -12.15 -9.75
N ALA A 18 28.08 -11.09 -10.30
CA ALA A 18 27.40 -9.81 -10.45
C ALA A 18 26.13 -10.03 -11.29
N LEU A 19 24.98 -10.15 -10.64
CA LEU A 19 23.69 -10.04 -11.30
C LEU A 19 23.64 -8.62 -11.88
N THR A 20 23.79 -8.52 -13.19
CA THR A 20 23.14 -7.44 -13.93
C THR A 20 21.67 -7.52 -13.57
N SER A 21 21.20 -6.59 -12.72
CA SER A 21 19.82 -6.61 -12.24
C SER A 21 18.90 -6.46 -13.45
N ALA A 22 18.26 -7.56 -13.87
CA ALA A 22 17.07 -7.46 -14.70
C ALA A 22 16.15 -6.38 -14.09
N PRO A 23 15.48 -5.54 -14.89
CA PRO A 23 14.59 -4.54 -14.34
C PRO A 23 13.62 -5.23 -13.38
N ALA A 24 13.62 -4.79 -12.12
CA ALA A 24 12.78 -5.39 -11.10
C ALA A 24 11.32 -5.28 -11.56
N LEU A 25 10.63 -6.42 -11.66
CA LEU A 25 9.22 -6.45 -12.06
C LEU A 25 8.43 -5.47 -11.21
N THR A 26 7.49 -4.75 -11.81
CA THR A 26 6.49 -4.00 -11.05
C THR A 26 5.63 -4.97 -10.25
N VAL A 27 5.01 -4.51 -9.17
CA VAL A 27 4.01 -5.32 -8.42
C VAL A 27 2.91 -5.84 -9.35
N HIS A 28 2.52 -5.05 -10.35
CA HIS A 28 1.50 -5.46 -11.32
C HIS A 28 1.99 -6.63 -12.18
N GLU A 29 3.21 -6.58 -12.70
CA GLU A 29 3.78 -7.66 -13.52
C GLU A 29 4.05 -8.92 -12.70
N ALA A 30 4.62 -8.77 -11.49
CA ALA A 30 4.86 -9.89 -10.60
C ALA A 30 3.55 -10.55 -10.14
N GLY A 31 2.51 -9.75 -9.86
CA GLY A 31 1.17 -10.24 -9.55
C GLY A 31 0.53 -10.94 -10.75
N GLY A 32 0.69 -10.38 -11.96
CA GLY A 32 0.24 -11.02 -13.20
C GLY A 32 0.82 -12.43 -13.36
N ALA A 33 2.12 -12.62 -13.09
CA ALA A 33 2.76 -13.92 -13.18
C ALA A 33 2.16 -14.97 -12.23
N VAL A 34 1.73 -14.54 -11.04
CA VAL A 34 1.07 -15.38 -10.02
C VAL A 34 -0.35 -15.73 -10.46
N PHE A 35 -1.16 -14.72 -10.80
CA PHE A 35 -2.62 -14.90 -10.86
C PHE A 35 -3.17 -15.23 -12.27
N GLN A 36 -2.42 -15.01 -13.36
CA GLN A 36 -2.96 -15.16 -14.73
C GLN A 36 -3.43 -16.58 -15.09
N ASN A 37 -2.78 -17.62 -14.55
CA ASN A 37 -3.01 -19.01 -14.96
C ASN A 37 -3.55 -19.89 -13.82
N LEU A 38 -4.16 -19.28 -12.81
CA LEU A 38 -4.79 -20.01 -11.71
C LEU A 38 -6.20 -20.47 -12.09
N THR A 39 -6.58 -21.63 -11.58
CA THR A 39 -7.97 -22.09 -11.67
C THR A 39 -8.87 -21.21 -10.82
N GLU A 40 -10.15 -21.13 -11.15
CA GLU A 40 -11.14 -20.42 -10.31
C GLU A 40 -11.11 -20.91 -8.86
N LYS A 41 -10.93 -22.23 -8.65
CA LYS A 41 -10.76 -22.80 -7.33
C LYS A 41 -9.51 -22.26 -6.62
N ALA A 42 -8.37 -22.19 -7.30
CA ALA A 42 -7.14 -21.67 -6.70
C ALA A 42 -7.28 -20.20 -6.31
N LEU A 43 -7.93 -19.39 -7.15
CA LEU A 43 -8.26 -18.00 -6.82
C LEU A 43 -9.23 -17.90 -5.65
N PHE A 44 -10.26 -18.76 -5.60
CA PHE A 44 -11.20 -18.82 -4.49
C PHE A 44 -10.51 -19.14 -3.16
N ASP A 45 -9.66 -20.19 -3.15
CA ASP A 45 -8.87 -20.57 -1.98
C ASP A 45 -8.00 -19.39 -1.49
N TYR A 46 -7.44 -18.57 -2.40
CA TYR A 46 -6.67 -17.37 -2.06
C TYR A 46 -7.53 -16.28 -1.41
N PHE A 47 -8.70 -15.98 -1.99
CA PHE A 47 -9.60 -14.97 -1.45
C PHE A 47 -10.14 -15.35 -0.07
N GLN A 48 -10.37 -16.64 0.19
CA GLN A 48 -10.73 -17.10 1.54
C GLN A 48 -9.68 -16.72 2.59
N ILE A 49 -8.39 -16.78 2.25
CA ILE A 49 -7.29 -16.35 3.15
C ILE A 49 -7.31 -14.82 3.33
N GLY A 50 -7.42 -14.07 2.23
CA GLY A 50 -7.38 -12.61 2.26
C GLY A 50 -8.57 -11.97 3.00
N PHE A 51 -9.74 -12.63 2.99
CA PHE A 51 -10.95 -12.16 3.66
C PHE A 51 -11.17 -12.73 5.05
N ASP A 52 -10.33 -13.66 5.51
CA ASP A 52 -10.40 -14.18 6.88
C ASP A 52 -10.01 -13.06 7.86
N GLN A 53 -11.01 -12.57 8.60
CA GLN A 53 -10.87 -11.50 9.59
C GLN A 53 -10.26 -11.99 10.90
N THR A 54 -10.14 -13.31 11.09
CA THR A 54 -9.60 -13.91 12.31
C THR A 54 -8.08 -14.08 12.27
N LEU A 55 -7.48 -13.98 11.08
CA LEU A 55 -6.03 -14.10 10.89
C LEU A 55 -5.33 -12.78 11.17
N THR A 56 -4.23 -12.87 11.90
CA THR A 56 -3.20 -11.84 11.93
C THR A 56 -2.55 -11.70 10.54
N ILE A 57 -1.88 -10.56 10.31
CA ILE A 57 -1.14 -10.33 9.06
C ILE A 57 -0.07 -11.41 8.86
N ALA A 58 0.64 -11.82 9.92
CA ALA A 58 1.65 -12.87 9.84
C ALA A 58 1.05 -14.24 9.49
N GLU A 59 -0.10 -14.58 10.05
CA GLU A 59 -0.81 -15.82 9.70
C GLU A 59 -1.35 -15.79 8.27
N ARG A 60 -1.83 -14.63 7.81
CA ARG A 60 -2.25 -14.45 6.41
C ARG A 60 -1.07 -14.68 5.47
N ASP A 61 0.07 -14.08 5.75
CA ASP A 61 1.29 -14.24 4.94
C ASP A 61 1.75 -15.71 4.90
N GLN A 62 1.73 -16.39 6.05
CA GLN A 62 2.03 -17.81 6.12
C GLN A 62 1.05 -18.65 5.30
N LYS A 63 -0.26 -18.47 5.49
CA LYS A 63 -1.28 -19.22 4.74
C LYS A 63 -1.21 -18.94 3.24
N SER A 64 -0.88 -17.72 2.83
CA SER A 64 -0.68 -17.41 1.41
C SER A 64 0.56 -18.09 0.83
N ALA A 65 1.64 -18.25 1.61
CA ALA A 65 2.79 -19.05 1.18
C ALA A 65 2.42 -20.54 1.04
N GLU A 66 1.71 -21.11 2.01
CA GLU A 66 1.20 -22.50 1.95
C GLU A 66 0.25 -22.71 0.75
N TRP A 67 -0.61 -21.73 0.47
CA TRP A 67 -1.47 -21.72 -0.71
C TRP A 67 -0.65 -21.72 -2.01
N ALA A 68 0.41 -20.91 -2.08
CA ALA A 68 1.26 -20.84 -3.26
C ALA A 68 1.99 -22.16 -3.50
N GLU A 69 2.47 -22.82 -2.44
CA GLU A 69 3.05 -24.16 -2.51
C GLU A 69 2.04 -25.20 -3.01
N LYS A 70 0.84 -25.23 -2.42
CA LYS A 70 -0.27 -26.12 -2.82
C LYS A 70 -0.61 -26.02 -4.31
N HIS A 71 -0.49 -24.83 -4.89
CA HIS A 71 -0.83 -24.56 -6.28
C HIS A 71 0.38 -24.52 -7.22
N GLY A 72 1.58 -24.90 -6.76
CA GLY A 72 2.78 -25.02 -7.60
C GLY A 72 3.30 -23.67 -8.14
N ILE A 73 3.03 -22.58 -7.43
CA ILE A 73 3.40 -21.21 -7.80
C ILE A 73 4.31 -20.54 -6.76
N ALA A 74 4.92 -21.32 -5.86
CA ALA A 74 5.77 -20.83 -4.77
C ALA A 74 6.86 -19.86 -5.24
N ASP A 75 7.59 -20.18 -6.32
CA ASP A 75 8.64 -19.30 -6.86
C ASP A 75 8.11 -17.95 -7.32
N LYS A 76 6.95 -17.95 -8.01
CA LYS A 76 6.31 -16.74 -8.49
C LYS A 76 5.75 -15.91 -7.33
N TRP A 77 5.19 -16.60 -6.33
CA TRP A 77 4.69 -15.98 -5.11
C TRP A 77 5.82 -15.29 -4.34
N ALA A 78 6.98 -15.93 -4.18
CA ALA A 78 8.13 -15.36 -3.51
C ALA A 78 8.64 -14.08 -4.20
N VAL A 79 8.65 -14.05 -5.53
CA VAL A 79 8.97 -12.84 -6.32
C VAL A 79 7.91 -11.76 -6.12
N PHE A 80 6.62 -12.09 -6.21
CA PHE A 80 5.53 -11.14 -6.00
C PHE A 80 5.55 -10.53 -4.60
N TYR A 81 5.64 -11.37 -3.58
CA TYR A 81 5.61 -10.95 -2.18
C TYR A 81 6.82 -10.06 -1.83
N SER A 82 8.03 -10.42 -2.25
CA SER A 82 9.21 -9.57 -2.03
C SER A 82 9.12 -8.22 -2.77
N THR A 83 8.60 -8.23 -4.00
CA THR A 83 8.35 -7.00 -4.79
C THR A 83 7.30 -6.11 -4.11
N TRP A 84 6.25 -6.71 -3.56
CA TRP A 84 5.23 -6.01 -2.79
C TRP A 84 5.80 -5.38 -1.53
N GLN A 85 6.55 -6.13 -0.72
CA GLN A 85 7.18 -5.62 0.50
C GLN A 85 8.10 -4.43 0.21
N ALA A 86 8.97 -4.55 -0.81
CA ALA A 86 9.84 -3.45 -1.21
C ALA A 86 9.06 -2.19 -1.65
N ARG A 87 7.92 -2.38 -2.34
CA ARG A 87 7.02 -1.28 -2.70
C ARG A 87 6.39 -0.66 -1.44
N GLU A 88 5.85 -1.45 -0.54
CA GLU A 88 5.23 -0.96 0.70
C GLU A 88 6.22 -0.19 1.57
N GLU A 89 7.45 -0.67 1.72
CA GLU A 89 8.52 0.06 2.42
C GLU A 89 8.80 1.42 1.77
N LYS A 90 8.90 1.47 0.43
CA LYS A 90 9.10 2.72 -0.31
C LYS A 90 7.93 3.68 -0.10
N PHE A 91 6.69 3.20 -0.18
CA PHE A 91 5.49 4.00 0.06
C PHE A 91 5.42 4.50 1.50
N ASN A 92 5.80 3.68 2.49
CA ASN A 92 5.84 4.08 3.90
C ASN A 92 6.86 5.20 4.14
N LYS A 93 8.05 5.13 3.53
CA LYS A 93 9.05 6.21 3.60
C LYS A 93 8.52 7.51 2.99
N ILE A 94 7.90 7.44 1.80
CA ILE A 94 7.28 8.60 1.14
C ILE A 94 6.16 9.18 2.01
N LYS A 95 5.22 8.37 2.49
CA LYS A 95 4.12 8.80 3.38
C LYS A 95 4.66 9.55 4.59
N THR A 96 5.65 8.96 5.27
CA THR A 96 6.30 9.58 6.45
C THR A 96 6.87 10.95 6.10
N THR A 97 7.63 11.05 5.01
CA THR A 97 8.26 12.31 4.56
C THR A 97 7.21 13.40 4.26
N VAL A 98 6.12 13.01 3.59
CA VAL A 98 5.01 13.92 3.25
C VAL A 98 4.28 14.39 4.52
N PHE A 99 4.01 13.49 5.47
CA PHE A 99 3.39 13.85 6.76
C PHE A 99 4.27 14.76 7.63
N GLU A 100 5.59 14.57 7.62
CA GLU A 100 6.53 15.44 8.33
C GLU A 100 6.54 16.87 7.74
N ARG A 101 6.38 17.00 6.42
CA ARG A 101 6.41 18.29 5.73
C ARG A 101 5.06 19.01 5.72
N LEU A 102 3.97 18.26 5.81
CA LEU A 102 2.58 18.74 5.73
C LEU A 102 2.30 20.00 6.58
N PRO A 103 2.67 20.07 7.88
CA PRO A 103 2.42 21.27 8.70
C PRO A 103 3.13 22.52 8.15
N SER A 104 4.36 22.37 7.69
CA SER A 104 5.15 23.49 7.14
C SER A 104 4.59 23.97 5.80
N THR A 105 4.17 23.04 4.94
CA THR A 105 3.52 23.35 3.66
C THR A 105 2.17 24.04 3.89
N TYR A 106 1.37 23.54 4.84
CA TYR A 106 0.10 24.16 5.24
C TYR A 106 0.27 25.60 5.70
N LYS A 107 1.30 25.88 6.51
CA LYS A 107 1.63 27.23 6.95
C LYS A 107 1.92 28.15 5.75
N LYS A 108 2.76 27.72 4.82
CA LYS A 108 3.08 28.49 3.60
C LYS A 108 1.85 28.74 2.74
N LEU A 109 1.02 27.72 2.52
CA LEU A 109 -0.22 27.85 1.77
C LEU A 109 -1.18 28.83 2.44
N SER A 110 -1.30 28.76 3.77
CA SER A 110 -2.14 29.67 4.55
C SER A 110 -1.65 31.12 4.47
N GLU A 111 -0.34 31.34 4.51
CA GLU A 111 0.27 32.67 4.33
C GLU A 111 -0.01 33.25 2.95
N ILE A 112 0.07 32.43 1.88
CA ILE A 112 -0.29 32.84 0.51
C ILE A 112 -1.76 33.26 0.43
N ILE A 113 -2.67 32.43 0.96
CA ILE A 113 -4.11 32.67 0.89
C ILE A 113 -4.54 33.86 1.77
N ALA A 114 -3.91 34.05 2.92
CA ALA A 114 -4.22 35.13 3.85
C ALA A 114 -3.70 36.51 3.39
N ASN A 115 -2.80 36.55 2.40
CA ASN A 115 -2.20 37.79 1.92
C ASN A 115 -3.18 38.61 1.06
N LYS A 116 -3.92 39.51 1.71
CA LYS A 116 -4.91 40.40 1.08
C LYS A 116 -4.32 41.42 0.10
N ASN A 117 -2.99 41.53 -0.01
CA ASN A 117 -2.32 42.44 -0.95
C ASN A 117 -2.04 41.80 -2.32
N GLN A 118 -2.47 40.55 -2.54
CA GLN A 118 -2.33 39.85 -3.81
C GLN A 118 -3.66 39.80 -4.58
N THR A 119 -3.58 39.83 -5.90
CA THR A 119 -4.70 39.49 -6.80
C THR A 119 -4.89 37.98 -6.85
N LEU A 120 -6.07 37.52 -7.29
CA LEU A 120 -6.35 36.09 -7.48
C LEU A 120 -5.35 35.41 -8.43
N SER A 121 -4.89 36.13 -9.46
CA SER A 121 -3.85 35.64 -10.38
C SER A 121 -2.53 35.39 -9.65
N GLN A 122 -2.09 36.34 -8.81
CA GLN A 122 -0.87 36.20 -8.01
C GLN A 122 -0.96 35.08 -6.97
N VAL A 123 -2.13 34.88 -6.36
CA VAL A 123 -2.37 33.72 -5.48
C VAL A 123 -2.24 32.42 -6.26
N GLY A 124 -2.82 32.33 -7.46
CA GLY A 124 -2.68 31.17 -8.34
C GLY A 124 -1.23 30.85 -8.68
N THR A 125 -0.45 31.85 -9.08
CA THR A 125 0.99 31.70 -9.34
C THR A 125 1.76 31.23 -8.10
N ALA A 126 1.52 31.85 -6.94
CA ALA A 126 2.22 31.48 -5.71
C ALA A 126 1.89 30.04 -5.25
N ILE A 127 0.65 29.59 -5.44
CA ILE A 127 0.25 28.21 -5.17
C ILE A 127 0.93 27.25 -6.14
N GLN A 128 1.00 27.57 -7.43
CA GLN A 128 1.70 26.75 -8.42
C GLN A 128 3.20 26.61 -8.07
N GLU A 129 3.86 27.70 -7.71
CA GLU A 129 5.27 27.65 -7.25
C GLU A 129 5.46 26.81 -5.98
N LEU A 130 4.45 26.77 -5.10
CA LEU A 130 4.45 25.92 -3.92
C LEU A 130 4.24 24.44 -4.31
N ASP A 131 3.33 24.15 -5.23
CA ASP A 131 3.03 22.80 -5.74
C ASP A 131 4.23 22.18 -6.48
N GLU A 132 4.98 22.96 -7.24
CA GLU A 132 6.23 22.52 -7.88
C GLU A 132 7.27 22.02 -6.87
N LYS A 133 7.25 22.54 -5.63
CA LYS A 133 8.21 22.20 -4.56
C LYS A 133 7.69 21.14 -3.59
N PHE A 134 6.38 21.12 -3.33
CA PHE A 134 5.73 20.33 -2.28
C PHE A 134 4.49 19.58 -2.80
N ASN A 135 4.56 19.13 -4.06
CA ASN A 135 3.51 18.51 -4.87
C ASN A 135 2.48 17.69 -4.06
N LEU A 136 2.89 16.59 -3.42
CA LEU A 136 1.98 15.71 -2.71
C LEU A 136 1.38 16.37 -1.46
N GLU A 137 2.17 17.17 -0.74
CA GLU A 137 1.71 17.89 0.44
C GLU A 137 0.63 18.91 0.08
N VAL A 138 0.81 19.70 -0.98
CA VAL A 138 -0.16 20.69 -1.47
C VAL A 138 -1.45 19.99 -1.92
N GLN A 139 -1.35 18.91 -2.69
CA GLN A 139 -2.50 18.11 -3.11
C GLN A 139 -3.27 17.53 -1.92
N LEU A 140 -2.58 16.97 -0.92
CA LEU A 140 -3.21 16.44 0.28
C LEU A 140 -3.93 17.52 1.09
N ILE A 141 -3.36 18.73 1.20
CA ILE A 141 -4.03 19.85 1.86
C ILE A 141 -5.32 20.24 1.12
N PHE A 142 -5.31 20.26 -0.21
CA PHE A 142 -6.52 20.53 -0.99
C PHE A 142 -7.57 19.42 -0.85
N ILE A 143 -7.16 18.15 -0.87
CA ILE A 143 -8.05 17.01 -0.65
C ILE A 143 -8.68 17.11 0.75
N LEU A 144 -7.87 17.33 1.79
CA LEU A 144 -8.36 17.52 3.16
C LEU A 144 -9.35 18.69 3.25
N SER A 145 -9.00 19.83 2.65
CA SER A 145 -9.88 21.02 2.64
C SER A 145 -11.22 20.73 1.96
N LYS A 146 -11.20 19.96 0.86
CA LYS A 146 -12.41 19.51 0.17
C LYS A 146 -13.24 18.58 1.05
N ILE A 147 -12.62 17.61 1.72
CA ILE A 147 -13.30 16.68 2.65
C ILE A 147 -13.94 17.45 3.80
N LEU A 148 -13.21 18.39 4.42
CA LEU A 148 -13.72 19.20 5.54
C LEU A 148 -14.92 20.06 5.10
N ARG A 149 -14.85 20.68 3.91
CA ARG A 149 -15.97 21.46 3.37
C ARG A 149 -17.19 20.59 3.06
N LEU A 150 -17.00 19.43 2.47
CA LEU A 150 -18.09 18.49 2.18
C LEU A 150 -18.75 17.97 3.47
N ASN A 151 -18.02 17.97 4.58
CA ASN A 151 -18.49 17.55 5.91
C ASN A 151 -18.69 18.73 6.87
N GLU A 152 -18.88 19.96 6.37
CA GLU A 152 -18.92 21.18 7.19
C GLU A 152 -19.94 21.09 8.34
N LYS A 153 -21.12 20.50 8.09
CA LYS A 153 -22.14 20.29 9.14
C LYS A 153 -21.62 19.43 10.31
N ILE A 154 -20.84 18.39 10.02
CA ILE A 154 -20.24 17.51 11.04
C ILE A 154 -19.13 18.27 11.77
N VAL A 155 -18.27 18.96 11.00
CA VAL A 155 -17.13 19.72 11.53
C VAL A 155 -17.60 20.85 12.46
N MET A 156 -18.63 21.61 12.08
CA MET A 156 -19.10 22.79 12.83
C MET A 156 -19.98 22.43 14.03
N ASN A 157 -20.64 21.27 14.04
CA ASN A 157 -21.53 20.85 15.13
C ASN A 157 -20.85 20.04 16.26
N GLY A 158 -19.53 20.11 16.38
CA GLY A 158 -18.82 19.53 17.54
C GLY A 158 -17.92 18.33 17.25
N GLY A 159 -17.62 18.03 15.99
CA GLY A 159 -16.45 17.23 15.62
C GLY A 159 -16.76 15.83 15.11
N LEU A 160 -15.69 15.14 14.71
CA LEU A 160 -15.69 13.75 14.29
C LEU A 160 -16.20 12.90 15.46
N ASN A 161 -17.52 12.75 15.63
CA ASN A 161 -18.07 11.62 16.37
C ASN A 161 -17.33 10.40 15.83
N GLU A 162 -16.75 9.61 16.73
CA GLU A 162 -15.98 8.41 16.40
C GLU A 162 -16.65 7.76 15.18
N VAL A 163 -15.95 7.73 14.05
CA VAL A 163 -16.39 6.90 12.94
C VAL A 163 -16.29 5.50 13.50
N GLY A 164 -17.39 5.04 14.10
CA GLY A 164 -17.58 3.65 14.45
C GLY A 164 -17.23 2.86 13.20
N ASN A 165 -16.55 1.74 13.39
CA ASN A 165 -16.03 0.85 12.35
C ASN A 165 -17.09 0.29 11.36
N GLU A 166 -18.23 0.94 11.14
CA GLU A 166 -19.30 0.59 10.20
C GLU A 166 -18.87 0.65 8.73
N ALA A 167 -17.72 1.25 8.41
CA ALA A 167 -17.12 1.14 7.08
C ALA A 167 -16.72 -0.32 6.71
N THR A 168 -16.75 -1.25 7.67
CA THR A 168 -16.53 -2.67 7.41
C THR A 168 -17.75 -3.40 6.85
N GLU A 169 -18.95 -2.82 6.76
CA GLU A 169 -20.11 -3.59 6.24
C GLU A 169 -20.26 -3.51 4.71
N ASN A 170 -19.98 -2.33 4.10
CA ASN A 170 -20.20 -2.13 2.67
C ASN A 170 -19.15 -2.80 1.76
N SER A 171 -17.91 -2.96 2.22
CA SER A 171 -16.87 -3.69 1.48
C SER A 171 -17.22 -5.17 1.34
N PHE A 172 -17.91 -5.72 2.35
CA PHE A 172 -18.25 -7.13 2.50
C PHE A 172 -19.63 -7.46 1.89
N ARG A 173 -20.47 -6.45 1.62
CA ARG A 173 -21.70 -6.63 0.84
C ARG A 173 -21.43 -7.23 -0.54
N ARG A 174 -20.29 -6.88 -1.15
CA ARG A 174 -19.82 -7.47 -2.42
C ARG A 174 -19.47 -8.96 -2.33
N MET A 175 -19.24 -9.48 -1.12
CA MET A 175 -18.81 -10.86 -0.87
C MET A 175 -19.98 -11.82 -0.62
N ARG A 176 -21.05 -11.34 0.03
CA ARG A 176 -22.30 -12.12 0.14
C ARG A 176 -22.96 -12.33 -1.22
N ASP A 177 -22.73 -11.40 -2.14
CA ASP A 177 -23.13 -11.49 -3.53
C ASP A 177 -22.22 -12.41 -4.38
N PHE A 178 -21.02 -12.73 -3.91
CA PHE A 178 -20.03 -13.53 -4.64
C PHE A 178 -20.44 -15.01 -4.74
N GLU A 179 -21.02 -15.56 -3.68
CA GLU A 179 -21.50 -16.95 -3.68
C GLU A 179 -22.76 -17.14 -4.55
N GLY A 180 -23.43 -16.05 -4.96
CA GLY A 180 -24.70 -16.06 -5.70
C GLY A 180 -24.69 -15.39 -7.09
N ARG A 181 -23.62 -14.69 -7.47
CA ARG A 181 -23.49 -14.03 -8.78
C ARG A 181 -22.15 -14.41 -9.39
N SER A 182 -22.18 -14.89 -10.62
CA SER A 182 -21.03 -15.22 -11.48
C SER A 182 -20.15 -13.98 -11.79
N MET A 183 -19.64 -13.30 -10.78
CA MET A 183 -18.69 -12.21 -10.95
C MET A 183 -17.33 -12.82 -11.30
N ASP A 184 -16.72 -12.31 -12.38
CA ASP A 184 -15.37 -12.69 -12.77
C ASP A 184 -14.42 -12.39 -11.61
N VAL A 185 -13.87 -13.45 -11.02
CA VAL A 185 -12.94 -13.42 -9.88
C VAL A 185 -11.73 -12.51 -10.19
N LYS A 186 -11.37 -12.35 -11.47
CA LYS A 186 -10.32 -11.45 -11.91
C LYS A 186 -10.62 -9.98 -11.62
N ALA A 187 -11.89 -9.59 -11.55
CA ALA A 187 -12.31 -8.22 -11.23
C ALA A 187 -12.01 -7.83 -9.77
N LEU A 188 -11.76 -8.80 -8.89
CA LEU A 188 -11.39 -8.56 -7.49
C LEU A 188 -9.88 -8.41 -7.27
N MET A 189 -9.07 -8.63 -8.31
CA MET A 189 -7.62 -8.48 -8.20
C MET A 189 -7.22 -7.01 -8.15
N ILE A 190 -7.22 -6.43 -6.95
CA ILE A 190 -6.41 -5.25 -6.66
C ILE A 190 -4.96 -5.74 -6.59
N PRO A 191 -3.99 -5.16 -7.32
CA PRO A 191 -2.61 -5.60 -7.27
C PRO A 191 -2.02 -5.35 -5.86
N GLY A 192 -1.96 -6.43 -5.07
CA GLY A 192 -1.40 -6.50 -3.71
C GLY A 192 -2.06 -7.60 -2.86
N PRO A 193 -1.37 -8.19 -1.86
CA PRO A 193 -2.05 -8.82 -0.73
C PRO A 193 -2.99 -7.79 -0.08
N LEU A 194 -4.21 -8.21 0.24
CA LEU A 194 -5.23 -7.36 0.90
C LEU A 194 -4.75 -6.82 2.24
#